data_AF-Q0KFU4-F1
#
_entry.id   AF-Q0KFU4-F1
#
_cell.length_a   1.000
_cell.length_b   1.000
_cell.length_c   1.000
_cell.angle_alpha   90.00
_cell.angle_beta   90.00
_cell.angle_gamma   90.00
#
_symmetry.space_group_name_H-M   'P 1'
#
loop_
_entity.id
_entity.type
_entity.pdbx_description
1 polymer ?
#
loop_
_entity_poly.entity_id
_entity_poly.type
_entity_poly.pdbx_seq_one_letter_code
_entity_poly.pdbx_strand_id
1 'polypeptide(L)'
;ELANSGEYSGNPTRTETREYVKTVLDLMTRSKHPSGKPKILLIGGAIANFTDVAKTFDGIIDAFKEYADKMKQVGVKIYVRRGGPN
;
A
#
# COMPACT_ATOMS: atom_id res chain seq x y z
N GLU A 1 11.18 9.76 8.21
CA GLU A 1 12.01 9.76 6.99
C GLU A 1 11.14 9.32 5.82
N LEU A 2 11.40 9.84 4.61
CA LEU A 2 10.64 9.53 3.39
C LEU A 2 11.42 8.51 2.55
N ALA A 3 10.78 7.42 2.12
CA ALA A 3 11.41 6.36 1.35
C ALA A 3 11.14 6.44 -0.17
N ASN A 4 9.99 6.99 -0.57
CA ASN A 4 9.56 7.06 -1.95
C ASN A 4 8.58 8.22 -2.20
N SER A 5 8.45 8.60 -3.47
CA SER A 5 7.39 9.47 -3.99
C SER A 5 6.78 8.77 -5.20
N GLY A 6 5.46 8.59 -5.20
CA GLY A 6 4.74 7.90 -6.27
C GLY A 6 3.23 7.90 -6.06
N GLU A 7 2.49 7.58 -7.12
CA GLU A 7 1.04 7.50 -7.09
C GLU A 7 0.49 6.37 -7.97
N TYR A 8 -0.77 6.02 -7.75
CA TYR A 8 -1.64 5.39 -8.75
C TYR A 8 -2.90 6.25 -8.91
N SER A 9 -3.31 6.48 -10.15
CA SER A 9 -4.44 7.35 -10.52
C SER A 9 -5.10 6.82 -11.81
N GLY A 10 -6.22 7.41 -12.24
CA GLY A 10 -6.86 7.02 -13.51
C GLY A 10 -7.71 5.75 -13.48
N ASN A 11 -8.27 5.37 -12.31
CA ASN A 11 -9.11 4.18 -12.14
C ASN A 11 -8.46 2.86 -12.57
N PRO A 12 -7.30 2.50 -11.97
CA PRO A 12 -6.63 1.26 -12.30
C PRO A 12 -7.48 0.04 -11.92
N THR A 13 -7.19 -1.08 -12.57
CA THR A 13 -7.77 -2.37 -12.26
C THR A 13 -7.25 -2.92 -10.92
N ARG A 14 -7.94 -3.93 -10.39
CA ARG A 14 -7.51 -4.69 -9.21
C ARG A 14 -6.11 -5.27 -9.41
N THR A 15 -5.83 -5.84 -10.58
CA THR A 15 -4.55 -6.46 -10.92
C THR A 15 -3.42 -5.42 -10.98
N GLU A 16 -3.62 -4.30 -11.66
CA GLU A 16 -2.62 -3.23 -11.71
C GLU A 16 -2.31 -2.68 -10.32
N THR A 17 -3.36 -2.46 -9.51
CA THR A 17 -3.20 -2.00 -8.13
C THR A 17 -2.42 -3.00 -7.29
N ARG A 18 -2.73 -4.30 -7.42
CA ARG A 18 -2.01 -5.38 -6.74
C ARG A 18 -0.53 -5.38 -7.10
N GLU A 19 -0.17 -5.35 -8.38
CA GLU A 19 1.24 -5.41 -8.80
C GLU A 19 2.04 -4.18 -8.36
N TYR A 20 1.41 -3.00 -8.40
CA TYR A 20 2.00 -1.78 -7.84
C TYR A 20 2.30 -1.94 -6.34
N VAL A 21 1.31 -2.40 -5.56
CA VAL A 21 1.46 -2.57 -4.11
C VAL A 21 2.50 -3.63 -3.79
N LYS A 22 2.54 -4.76 -4.51
CA LYS A 22 3.56 -5.80 -4.32
C LYS A 22 4.98 -5.25 -4.45
N THR A 23 5.21 -4.36 -5.41
CA THR A 23 6.52 -3.73 -5.60
C THR A 23 6.91 -2.87 -4.39
N VAL A 24 5.97 -2.07 -3.87
CA VAL A 24 6.20 -1.26 -2.66
C VAL A 24 6.45 -2.15 -1.43
N LEU A 25 5.67 -3.22 -1.26
CA LEU A 25 5.81 -4.15 -0.15
C LEU A 25 7.13 -4.93 -0.20
N ASP A 26 7.56 -5.36 -1.38
CA ASP A 26 8.87 -5.98 -1.57
C ASP A 26 9.98 -5.05 -1.07
N LEU A 27 10.02 -3.82 -1.59
CA LEU A 27 11.04 -2.83 -1.23
C LEU A 27 11.07 -2.54 0.27
N MET A 28 9.91 -2.33 0.88
CA MET A 28 9.86 -1.95 2.30
C MET A 28 10.16 -3.12 3.25
N THR A 29 10.02 -4.37 2.81
CA THR A 29 10.22 -5.57 3.64
C THR A 29 11.59 -6.23 3.53
N ARG A 30 12.53 -5.68 2.74
CA ARG A 30 13.90 -6.26 2.58
C ARG A 30 14.74 -6.28 3.86
N SER A 31 14.49 -5.35 4.79
CA SER A 31 15.25 -5.23 6.05
C SER A 31 14.45 -4.49 7.11
N LYS A 32 14.82 -4.65 8.39
CA LYS A 32 14.30 -3.80 9.48
C LYS A 32 14.84 -2.38 9.38
N HIS A 33 14.16 -1.41 10.00
CA HIS A 33 14.71 -0.07 10.15
C HIS A 33 16.00 -0.12 11.00
N PRO A 34 17.11 0.55 10.61
CA PRO A 34 18.39 0.44 11.33
C PRO A 34 18.32 0.82 12.81
N SER A 35 17.51 1.82 13.14
CA SER A 35 17.27 2.27 14.52
C SER A 35 16.14 1.54 15.26
N GLY A 36 15.62 0.43 14.72
CA GLY A 36 14.54 -0.35 15.33
C GLY A 36 13.15 0.30 15.32
N LYS A 37 13.01 1.50 14.76
CA LYS A 37 11.72 2.19 14.60
C LYS A 37 10.79 1.43 13.64
N PRO A 38 9.46 1.53 13.81
CA PRO A 38 8.53 0.95 12.85
C PRO A 38 8.65 1.65 11.49
N LYS A 39 8.47 0.89 10.41
CA LYS A 39 8.27 1.46 9.07
C LYS A 39 6.80 1.83 8.92
N ILE A 40 6.51 2.95 8.27
CA ILE A 40 5.15 3.46 8.12
C ILE A 40 4.76 3.37 6.64
N LEU A 41 3.66 2.68 6.35
CA LEU A 41 3.01 2.67 5.04
C LEU A 41 1.78 3.59 5.11
N LEU A 42 1.81 4.66 4.33
CA LEU A 42 0.68 5.57 4.18
C LEU A 42 -0.08 5.23 2.90
N ILE A 43 -1.32 4.77 3.04
CA ILE A 43 -2.23 4.53 1.92
C ILE A 43 -3.26 5.66 1.93
N GLY A 44 -2.94 6.72 1.20
CA GLY A 44 -3.70 7.97 1.20
C GLY A 44 -4.29 8.32 -0.16
N GLY A 45 -5.23 9.27 -0.11
CA GLY A 45 -5.64 10.03 -1.28
C GLY A 45 -6.74 11.04 -0.96
N ALA A 46 -7.04 11.89 -1.92
CA ALA A 46 -8.25 12.70 -1.92
C ALA A 46 -9.50 11.84 -2.13
N ILE A 47 -10.68 12.47 -2.13
CA ILE A 47 -11.93 11.83 -2.53
C ILE A 47 -11.89 11.65 -4.04
N ALA A 48 -11.92 10.40 -4.52
CA ALA A 48 -11.86 10.11 -5.95
C ALA A 48 -13.19 10.42 -6.64
N ASN A 49 -13.13 10.92 -7.88
CA ASN A 49 -14.33 11.20 -8.68
C ASN A 49 -14.91 9.95 -9.35
N PHE A 50 -14.04 9.08 -9.89
CA PHE A 50 -14.46 7.95 -10.74
C PHE A 50 -13.66 6.66 -10.50
N THR A 51 -12.67 6.68 -9.59
CA THR A 51 -11.96 5.45 -9.22
C THR A 51 -12.80 4.62 -8.28
N ASP A 52 -12.98 3.34 -8.60
CA ASP A 52 -13.64 2.39 -7.71
C ASP A 52 -12.72 2.02 -6.53
N VAL A 53 -13.06 2.52 -5.34
CA VAL A 53 -12.25 2.34 -4.13
C VAL A 53 -12.26 0.89 -3.68
N ALA A 54 -13.42 0.24 -3.68
CA ALA A 54 -13.52 -1.18 -3.34
C ALA A 54 -12.64 -2.05 -4.25
N LYS A 55 -12.69 -1.85 -5.58
CA LYS A 55 -11.90 -2.63 -6.55
C LYS A 55 -10.39 -2.43 -6.40
N THR A 56 -9.96 -1.20 -6.14
CA THR A 56 -8.53 -0.91 -5.92
C THR A 56 -8.07 -1.46 -4.57
N PHE A 57 -8.89 -1.35 -3.51
CA PHE A 57 -8.57 -1.90 -2.19
C PHE A 57 -8.54 -3.43 -2.17
N ASP A 58 -9.37 -4.10 -2.96
CA ASP A 58 -9.26 -5.54 -3.18
C ASP A 58 -7.84 -5.93 -3.66
N GLY A 59 -7.25 -5.15 -4.57
CA GLY A 59 -5.88 -5.39 -5.05
C GLY A 59 -4.82 -5.14 -3.98
N ILE A 60 -5.01 -4.10 -3.15
CA ILE A 60 -4.16 -3.85 -1.97
C ILE A 60 -4.25 -5.02 -0.99
N ILE A 61 -5.46 -5.48 -0.68
CA ILE A 61 -5.72 -6.59 0.25
C ILE A 61 -5.09 -7.90 -0.26
N ASP A 62 -5.16 -8.18 -1.57
CA ASP A 62 -4.51 -9.35 -2.17
C ASP A 62 -2.99 -9.33 -1.94
N ALA A 63 -2.34 -8.19 -2.18
CA ALA A 63 -0.91 -8.04 -1.91
C ALA A 63 -0.59 -8.15 -0.41
N PHE A 64 -1.46 -7.63 0.45
CA PHE A 64 -1.28 -7.71 1.91
C PHE A 64 -1.33 -9.15 2.41
N LYS A 65 -2.24 -9.97 1.89
CA LYS A 65 -2.32 -11.40 2.22
C LYS A 65 -1.00 -12.12 1.89
N GLU A 66 -0.38 -11.79 0.75
CA GLU A 66 0.88 -12.40 0.30
C GLU A 66 2.09 -11.94 1.15
N TYR A 67 2.12 -10.68 1.61
CA TYR A 67 3.26 -10.09 2.32
C TYR A 67 3.05 -9.96 3.84
N ALA A 68 1.95 -10.48 4.39
CA ALA A 68 1.54 -10.28 5.78
C ALA A 68 2.66 -10.58 6.78
N ASP A 69 3.32 -11.74 6.64
CA ASP A 69 4.33 -12.17 7.60
C ASP A 69 5.63 -11.37 7.46
N LYS A 70 6.03 -11.01 6.24
CA LYS A 70 7.17 -10.11 5.99
C LYS A 70 6.92 -8.73 6.60
N MET A 71 5.71 -8.18 6.44
CA MET A 71 5.33 -6.90 7.04
C MET A 71 5.37 -6.93 8.58
N LYS A 72 4.87 -8.00 9.20
CA LYS A 72 4.98 -8.20 10.65
C LYS A 72 6.44 -8.30 11.10
N GLN A 73 7.26 -9.07 10.38
CA GLN A 73 8.67 -9.29 10.71
C GLN A 73 9.49 -8.00 10.74
N VAL A 74 9.21 -7.06 9.83
CA VAL A 74 9.91 -5.76 9.78
C VAL A 74 9.22 -4.65 10.57
N GLY A 75 8.07 -4.94 11.21
CA GLY A 75 7.36 -3.99 12.07
C GLY A 75 6.66 -2.85 11.30
N VAL A 76 5.95 -3.18 10.22
CA VAL A 76 5.18 -2.19 9.45
C VAL A 76 3.94 -1.72 10.24
N LYS A 77 3.73 -0.40 10.28
CA LYS A 77 2.47 0.25 10.68
C LYS A 77 1.79 0.85 9.46
N ILE A 78 0.49 0.63 9.33
CA ILE A 78 -0.29 1.01 8.15
C ILE A 78 -1.34 2.04 8.57
N TYR A 79 -1.41 3.15 7.83
CA TYR A 79 -2.43 4.17 8.01
C TYR A 79 -3.15 4.41 6.70
N VAL A 80 -4.48 4.43 6.75
CA VAL A 80 -5.32 4.44 5.56
C VAL A 80 -6.30 5.61 5.63
N ARG A 81 -6.39 6.39 4.55
CA ARG A 81 -7.42 7.41 4.37
C ARG A 81 -7.77 7.51 2.90
N ARG A 82 -8.99 7.10 2.55
CA ARG A 82 -9.50 7.14 1.17
C ARG A 82 -11.00 7.43 1.18
N GLY A 83 -11.47 8.15 0.17
CA GLY A 83 -12.88 8.29 -0.15
C GLY A 83 -13.07 8.26 -1.67
N GLY A 84 -14.29 8.01 -2.12
CA GLY A 84 -14.64 7.89 -3.53
C GLY A 84 -15.81 6.92 -3.71
N PRO A 85 -16.12 6.52 -4.95
CA PRO A 85 -17.10 5.48 -5.23
C PRO A 85 -16.75 4.14 -4.55
N ASN A 86 -17.72 3.57 -3.83
CA ASN A 86 -17.61 2.34 -3.02
C ASN A 86 -16.49 2.40 -1.96
#